data_AF-A0A955MSJ4-F1
#
_entry.id   AF-A0A955MSJ4-F1
#
_cell.length_a   1.000
_cell.length_b   1.000
_cell.length_c   1.000
_cell.angle_alpha   90.00
_cell.angle_beta   90.00
_cell.angle_gamma   90.00
#
_symmetry.space_group_name_H-M   'P 1'
#
loop_
_entity.id
_entity.type
_entity.pdbx_description
1 polymer ?
#
loop_
_entity_poly.entity_id
_entity_poly.type
_entity_poly.pdbx_seq_one_letter_code
_entity_poly.pdbx_strand_id
1 'polypeptide(L)'
;ADFSSGKHTLPIGTEIEAAVVLSQFGVVSADRSYSLNLDGFSLTGSRPNRFVGVEPESTWLDPFQKSILHRHYRPGETISLTVELATVVESDPLGDVSVSIVDGNGNTVAKTSLEGEESWSNDSIYRLKESDPPGRWRARVNAVTESGNRIQNDLEFLVPIASVIDSHPRLLFTKQEVADRAEERSNSELQEIFDKARTVAKECITGATPGDYPEFNEVNDEYLGGGDFSPHWPDFMTWRNGLLSSVPARDGAFLYSLADDKEAGDAAKDLLLHVCNFSEWNHPWMKARGTYMYYPMGYTAYRAALSFDLLYPLLSEVEREQVAEGLFELGIEPCYLGEVVDNHIPSNISNHLGVSCTGGLLAAISLLGENPDNRYMEPHLSGILAKLEAHIHAAYLPDKSYAETFGYYHMDADMVSKAAAALEKNFGIDLTTTTHFKDAWIYPHYVSTPDGQNCLDMGDGSGNWGKNGKTSLLWIAQRLRDPMAWDRYLWSTGPEMYTEFPIEFYDYLWRPIDLQPESANSLPPSRLFEERGMAVFRSGWESEDLRLLYKAGPHTNHHHLDQGNFVLQYGGETLVDEGGYAKYYENKYYHS
;
A
#
# COMPACT_ATOMS: atom_id res chain seq x y z
N ALA A 1 -10.54 -41.01 4.39
CA ALA A 1 -11.50 -39.89 4.43
C ALA A 1 -11.62 -39.51 5.89
N ASP A 2 -10.68 -38.69 6.35
CA ASP A 2 -10.27 -38.69 7.77
C ASP A 2 -10.71 -37.42 8.50
N PHE A 3 -11.61 -36.64 7.90
CA PHE A 3 -12.15 -35.44 8.52
C PHE A 3 -13.53 -35.72 9.11
N SER A 4 -13.69 -35.40 10.39
CA SER A 4 -14.98 -35.43 11.08
C SER A 4 -15.24 -34.09 11.75
N SER A 5 -16.45 -33.56 11.59
CA SER A 5 -16.96 -32.45 12.42
C SER A 5 -17.75 -33.06 13.59
N GLY A 6 -17.18 -32.98 14.80
CA GLY A 6 -17.71 -33.70 15.96
C GLY A 6 -17.64 -35.22 15.77
N LYS A 7 -18.79 -35.90 15.68
CA LYS A 7 -18.90 -37.35 15.43
C LYS A 7 -19.27 -37.72 14.00
N HIS A 8 -19.36 -36.74 13.10
CA HIS A 8 -19.83 -36.94 11.73
C HIS A 8 -18.67 -36.88 10.75
N THR A 9 -18.44 -37.96 10.00
CA THR A 9 -17.51 -37.97 8.86
C THR A 9 -18.00 -36.98 7.82
N LEU A 10 -17.10 -36.10 7.35
CA LEU A 10 -17.44 -35.15 6.30
C LEU A 10 -17.66 -35.90 4.97
N PRO A 11 -18.73 -35.60 4.21
CA PRO A 11 -18.92 -36.12 2.87
C PRO A 11 -17.75 -35.78 1.94
N ILE A 12 -17.48 -36.66 0.97
CA ILE A 12 -16.54 -36.37 -0.12
C ILE A 12 -17.03 -35.11 -0.86
N GLY A 13 -16.13 -34.16 -1.10
CA GLY A 13 -16.44 -32.88 -1.73
C GLY A 13 -16.87 -31.76 -0.77
N THR A 14 -16.76 -31.98 0.55
CA THR A 14 -16.98 -30.89 1.53
C THR A 14 -15.82 -29.90 1.47
N GLU A 15 -16.11 -28.64 1.14
CA GLU A 15 -15.14 -27.54 1.24
C GLU A 15 -14.89 -27.20 2.71
N ILE A 16 -13.61 -27.08 3.08
CA ILE A 16 -13.18 -26.71 4.44
C ILE A 16 -12.53 -25.33 4.34
N GLU A 17 -13.20 -24.31 4.85
CA GLU A 17 -12.68 -22.93 4.85
C GLU A 17 -11.68 -22.67 5.98
N ALA A 18 -11.90 -23.27 7.16
CA ALA A 18 -11.02 -23.12 8.31
C ALA A 18 -11.03 -24.38 9.20
N ALA A 19 -9.88 -24.70 9.79
CA ALA A 19 -9.76 -25.65 10.89
C ALA A 19 -9.52 -24.85 12.19
N VAL A 20 -10.54 -24.78 13.07
CA VAL A 20 -10.44 -24.06 14.33
C VAL A 20 -10.02 -25.02 15.44
N VAL A 21 -8.90 -24.74 16.09
CA VAL A 21 -8.51 -25.43 17.32
C VAL A 21 -8.97 -24.60 18.52
N LEU A 22 -10.01 -25.07 19.20
CA LEU A 22 -10.51 -24.43 20.41
C LEU A 22 -9.82 -25.03 21.65
N SER A 23 -9.06 -24.21 22.38
CA SER A 23 -8.57 -24.55 23.71
C SER A 23 -9.38 -23.79 24.77
N GLN A 24 -9.96 -24.51 25.73
CA GLN A 24 -10.61 -23.91 26.89
C GLN A 24 -9.68 -24.01 28.10
N PHE A 25 -9.18 -22.88 28.55
CA PHE A 25 -8.46 -22.78 29.82
C PHE A 25 -9.47 -22.48 30.94
N GLY A 26 -9.21 -22.98 32.15
CA GLY A 26 -10.02 -22.67 33.33
C GLY A 26 -9.80 -21.23 33.81
N VAL A 27 -9.53 -21.04 35.11
CA VAL A 27 -9.15 -19.72 35.64
C VAL A 27 -7.83 -19.28 35.02
N VAL A 28 -7.89 -18.24 34.19
CA VAL A 28 -6.74 -17.61 33.53
C VAL A 28 -6.09 -16.64 34.52
N SER A 29 -4.78 -16.76 34.70
CA SER A 29 -3.98 -15.81 35.47
C SER A 29 -3.36 -14.80 34.52
N ALA A 30 -3.55 -13.50 34.77
CA ALA A 30 -2.93 -12.44 33.95
C ALA A 30 -1.38 -12.48 33.99
N ASP A 31 -0.80 -13.07 35.04
CA ASP A 31 0.65 -13.19 35.21
C ASP A 31 1.29 -14.41 34.50
N ARG A 32 0.57 -15.11 33.62
CA ARG A 32 1.10 -16.31 32.94
C ARG A 32 0.80 -16.28 31.44
N SER A 33 1.84 -16.53 30.64
CA SER A 33 1.69 -16.83 29.22
C SER A 33 1.23 -18.28 29.05
N TYR A 34 0.15 -18.47 28.30
CA TYR A 34 -0.35 -19.79 27.89
C TYR A 34 -0.09 -19.94 26.40
N SER A 35 0.78 -20.86 26.01
CA SER A 35 1.06 -21.15 24.61
C SER A 35 0.41 -22.48 24.22
N LEU A 36 -0.36 -22.48 23.13
CA LEU A 36 -0.81 -23.69 22.47
C LEU A 36 0.17 -24.02 21.36
N ASN A 37 1.04 -25.00 21.59
CA ASN A 37 1.95 -25.50 20.56
C ASN A 37 1.26 -26.66 19.83
N LEU A 38 0.98 -26.48 18.54
CA LEU A 38 0.47 -27.53 17.67
C LEU A 38 1.66 -28.14 16.94
N ASP A 39 1.93 -29.41 17.20
CA ASP A 39 2.96 -30.20 16.51
C ASP A 39 2.30 -31.42 15.84
N GLY A 40 2.79 -31.78 14.65
CA GLY A 40 2.28 -32.92 13.88
C GLY A 40 0.86 -32.75 13.30
N PHE A 41 0.35 -31.52 13.15
CA PHE A 41 -0.92 -31.28 12.46
C PHE A 41 -0.71 -31.34 10.93
N SER A 42 -1.42 -32.22 10.24
CA SER A 42 -1.44 -32.30 8.78
C SER A 42 -2.86 -32.32 8.26
N LEU A 43 -3.18 -31.41 7.34
CA LEU A 43 -4.44 -31.42 6.58
C LEU A 43 -4.17 -31.99 5.18
N THR A 44 -4.82 -33.10 4.82
CA THR A 44 -4.70 -33.70 3.48
C THR A 44 -6.02 -33.55 2.74
N GLY A 45 -6.06 -32.73 1.69
CA GLY A 45 -7.24 -32.50 0.88
C GLY A 45 -6.90 -32.42 -0.61
N SER A 46 -7.92 -32.58 -1.47
CA SER A 46 -7.79 -32.32 -2.90
C SER A 46 -7.76 -30.81 -3.14
N ARG A 47 -6.77 -30.32 -3.92
CA ARG A 47 -6.77 -28.95 -4.43
C ARG A 47 -7.21 -28.97 -5.90
N PRO A 48 -7.90 -27.94 -6.39
CA PRO A 48 -8.13 -27.79 -7.82
C PRO A 48 -6.80 -27.87 -8.57
N ASN A 49 -6.75 -28.69 -9.62
CA ASN A 49 -5.57 -28.73 -10.47
C ASN A 49 -5.45 -27.39 -11.21
N ARG A 50 -4.22 -26.98 -11.52
CA ARG A 50 -3.96 -25.67 -12.12
C ARG A 50 -2.83 -25.74 -13.14
N PHE A 51 -2.91 -24.87 -14.14
CA PHE A 51 -1.78 -24.61 -15.03
C PHE A 51 -0.73 -23.73 -14.35
N VAL A 52 0.54 -24.04 -14.60
CA VAL A 52 1.71 -23.23 -14.26
C VAL A 52 2.40 -22.79 -15.54
N GLY A 53 2.81 -21.52 -15.61
CA GLY A 53 3.69 -21.03 -16.66
C GLY A 53 5.10 -21.60 -16.47
N VAL A 54 5.62 -22.20 -17.54
CA VAL A 54 7.00 -22.70 -17.63
C VAL A 54 7.86 -21.72 -18.40
N GLU A 55 7.34 -21.20 -19.52
CA GLU A 55 7.98 -20.13 -20.29
C GLU A 55 6.91 -19.14 -20.77
N PRO A 56 6.84 -17.93 -20.18
CA PRO A 56 7.60 -17.51 -18.99
C PRO A 56 7.18 -18.27 -17.72
N GLU A 57 8.09 -18.39 -16.75
CA GLU A 57 7.83 -18.96 -15.43
C GLU A 57 6.68 -18.21 -14.73
N SER A 58 5.92 -18.90 -13.87
CA SER A 58 4.88 -18.29 -13.06
C SER A 58 4.97 -18.64 -11.57
N THR A 59 4.64 -17.68 -10.70
CA THR A 59 4.44 -17.91 -9.26
C THR A 59 2.95 -17.95 -8.91
N TRP A 60 2.60 -18.86 -8.01
CA TRP A 60 1.29 -18.90 -7.36
C TRP A 60 1.33 -18.18 -6.03
N LEU A 61 0.50 -17.16 -5.90
CA LEU A 61 0.28 -16.47 -4.63
C LEU A 61 -0.96 -17.05 -3.97
N ASP A 62 -0.74 -18.05 -3.12
CA ASP A 62 -1.80 -18.76 -2.41
C ASP A 62 -2.74 -17.83 -1.60
N PRO A 63 -2.24 -16.81 -0.86
CA PRO A 63 -3.10 -15.89 -0.12
C PRO A 63 -4.08 -15.10 -0.99
N PHE A 64 -3.75 -14.89 -2.27
CA PHE A 64 -4.55 -14.10 -3.20
C PHE A 64 -5.22 -14.94 -4.28
N GLN A 65 -4.93 -16.24 -4.34
CA GLN A 65 -5.40 -17.16 -5.37
C GLN A 65 -5.09 -16.68 -6.80
N LYS A 66 -3.88 -16.13 -7.00
CA LYS A 66 -3.42 -15.58 -8.29
C LYS A 66 -2.17 -16.29 -8.79
N SER A 67 -2.11 -16.53 -10.10
CA SER A 67 -0.87 -16.91 -10.79
C SER A 67 -0.32 -15.72 -11.55
N ILE A 68 0.95 -15.40 -11.36
CA ILE A 68 1.64 -14.26 -12.00
C ILE A 68 2.78 -14.80 -12.86
N LEU A 69 2.86 -14.36 -14.12
CA LEU A 69 4.02 -14.61 -14.97
C LEU A 69 5.18 -13.71 -14.56
N HIS A 70 6.40 -14.26 -14.58
CA HIS A 70 7.65 -13.50 -14.34
C HIS A 70 8.06 -12.61 -15.51
N ARG A 71 7.17 -12.44 -16.48
CA ARG A 71 7.39 -11.63 -17.66
C ARG A 71 6.23 -10.67 -17.87
N HIS A 72 6.58 -9.43 -18.18
CA HIS A 72 5.67 -8.44 -18.72
C HIS A 72 5.95 -8.22 -20.20
N TYR A 73 4.94 -7.73 -20.91
CA TYR A 73 5.02 -7.54 -22.34
C TYR A 73 4.80 -6.09 -22.72
N ARG A 74 5.65 -5.58 -23.61
CA ARG A 74 5.60 -4.21 -24.13
C ARG A 74 4.97 -4.22 -25.53
N PRO A 75 4.41 -3.08 -26.00
CA PRO A 75 4.01 -2.93 -27.40
C PRO A 75 5.12 -3.36 -28.37
N GLY A 76 4.72 -4.09 -29.41
CA GLY A 76 5.63 -4.67 -30.40
C GLY A 76 6.15 -6.06 -30.06
N GLU A 77 6.07 -6.51 -28.80
CA GLU A 77 6.43 -7.86 -28.39
C GLU A 77 5.32 -8.88 -28.68
N THR A 78 5.71 -10.14 -28.86
CA THR A 78 4.78 -11.25 -29.06
C THR A 78 4.63 -12.01 -27.74
N ILE A 79 3.39 -12.25 -27.35
CA ILE A 79 3.02 -13.13 -26.24
C ILE A 79 3.16 -14.57 -26.72
N SER A 80 4.08 -15.27 -26.09
CA SER A 80 4.26 -16.72 -26.15
C SER A 80 3.96 -17.32 -24.78
N LEU A 81 3.59 -18.59 -24.75
CA LEU A 81 3.29 -19.26 -23.50
C LEU A 81 3.53 -20.76 -23.61
N THR A 82 4.27 -21.31 -22.65
CA THR A 82 4.34 -22.74 -22.35
C THR A 82 3.79 -22.98 -20.96
N VAL A 83 2.89 -23.96 -20.82
CA VAL A 83 2.27 -24.33 -19.55
C VAL A 83 2.31 -25.82 -19.29
N GLU A 84 2.32 -26.16 -18.01
CA GLU A 84 2.19 -27.52 -17.51
C GLU A 84 1.08 -27.59 -16.46
N LEU A 85 0.59 -28.79 -16.16
CA LEU A 85 -0.25 -28.99 -14.98
C LEU A 85 0.64 -29.04 -13.72
N ALA A 86 0.28 -28.26 -12.69
CA ALA A 86 0.97 -28.26 -11.40
C ALA A 86 1.01 -29.65 -10.74
N THR A 87 0.04 -30.51 -11.05
CA THR A 87 0.01 -31.90 -10.61
C THR A 87 -0.53 -32.78 -11.72
N VAL A 88 0.23 -33.79 -12.10
CA VAL A 88 -0.21 -34.78 -13.10
C VAL A 88 -1.25 -35.70 -12.46
N VAL A 89 -2.44 -35.78 -13.06
CA VAL A 89 -3.50 -36.72 -12.64
C VAL A 89 -3.59 -37.81 -13.68
N GLU A 90 -2.89 -38.93 -13.47
CA GLU A 90 -2.83 -40.05 -14.43
C GLU A 90 -4.19 -40.68 -14.74
N SER A 91 -5.19 -40.52 -13.86
CA SER A 91 -6.50 -41.16 -13.99
C SER A 91 -7.53 -40.39 -14.81
N ASP A 92 -7.24 -39.15 -15.24
CA ASP A 92 -8.18 -38.29 -16.00
C ASP A 92 -7.40 -37.34 -16.92
N PRO A 93 -6.92 -37.81 -18.08
CA PRO A 93 -6.07 -37.03 -18.97
C PRO A 93 -6.78 -35.80 -19.54
N LEU A 94 -5.99 -34.80 -19.91
CA LEU A 94 -6.48 -33.57 -20.54
C LEU A 94 -6.83 -33.82 -22.01
N GLY A 95 -7.98 -33.28 -22.44
CA GLY A 95 -8.25 -33.04 -23.85
C GLY A 95 -7.52 -31.78 -24.36
N ASP A 96 -8.08 -31.13 -25.38
CA ASP A 96 -7.46 -29.95 -25.99
C ASP A 96 -7.25 -28.81 -24.98
N VAL A 97 -6.00 -28.33 -24.91
CA VAL A 97 -5.62 -27.14 -24.13
C VAL A 97 -5.67 -25.91 -25.04
N SER A 98 -6.33 -24.86 -24.57
CA SER A 98 -6.45 -23.59 -25.30
C SER A 98 -6.18 -22.40 -24.41
N VAL A 99 -5.70 -21.32 -25.01
CA VAL A 99 -5.42 -20.06 -24.33
C VAL A 99 -6.24 -18.93 -24.94
N SER A 100 -6.75 -18.05 -24.09
CA SER A 100 -7.36 -16.78 -24.49
C SER A 100 -6.57 -15.64 -23.86
N ILE A 101 -6.15 -14.67 -24.67
CA ILE A 101 -5.51 -13.44 -24.16
C ILE A 101 -6.61 -12.43 -23.89
N VAL A 102 -6.69 -11.96 -22.64
CA VAL A 102 -7.63 -10.93 -22.20
C VAL A 102 -6.86 -9.65 -21.88
N ASP A 103 -7.28 -8.55 -22.52
CA ASP A 103 -6.65 -7.24 -22.37
C ASP A 103 -7.00 -6.54 -21.05
N GLY A 104 -6.36 -5.39 -20.80
CA GLY A 104 -6.59 -4.54 -19.62
C GLY A 104 -8.03 -4.05 -19.43
N ASN A 105 -8.85 -4.07 -20.48
CA ASN A 105 -10.26 -3.70 -20.43
C ASN A 105 -11.18 -4.92 -20.25
N GLY A 106 -10.62 -6.13 -20.15
CA GLY A 106 -11.37 -7.37 -20.01
C GLY A 106 -11.84 -8.00 -21.32
N ASN A 107 -11.40 -7.50 -22.48
CA ASN A 107 -11.78 -8.05 -23.79
C ASN A 107 -10.85 -9.19 -24.19
N THR A 108 -11.41 -10.26 -24.76
CA THR A 108 -10.59 -11.31 -25.38
C THR A 108 -10.09 -10.85 -26.75
N VAL A 109 -8.77 -10.68 -26.90
CA VAL A 109 -8.13 -10.18 -28.13
C VAL A 109 -7.51 -11.28 -28.99
N ALA A 110 -7.25 -12.46 -28.41
CA ALA A 110 -6.78 -13.65 -29.12
C ALA A 110 -7.29 -14.91 -28.45
N LYS A 111 -7.49 -15.97 -29.25
CA LYS A 111 -7.79 -17.32 -28.77
C LYS A 111 -7.18 -18.35 -29.71
N THR A 112 -6.42 -19.30 -29.15
CA THR A 112 -5.77 -20.37 -29.93
C THR A 112 -5.62 -21.64 -29.08
N SER A 113 -5.36 -22.77 -29.73
CA SER A 113 -4.91 -23.99 -29.05
C SER A 113 -3.43 -23.89 -28.70
N LEU A 114 -3.03 -24.61 -27.65
CA LEU A 114 -1.63 -24.87 -27.30
C LEU A 114 -1.29 -26.31 -27.71
N GLU A 115 -0.08 -26.52 -28.23
CA GLU A 115 0.36 -27.83 -28.74
C GLU A 115 1.26 -28.53 -27.71
N GLY A 116 0.99 -29.80 -27.43
CA GLY A 116 1.74 -30.59 -26.44
C GLY A 116 0.96 -31.77 -25.85
N GLU A 117 1.63 -32.56 -25.01
CA GLU A 117 1.04 -33.69 -24.27
C GLU A 117 1.22 -33.56 -22.75
N GLU A 118 2.42 -33.19 -22.29
CA GLU A 118 2.71 -32.91 -20.87
C GLU A 118 2.96 -31.42 -20.63
N SER A 119 3.52 -30.75 -21.62
CA SER A 119 3.84 -29.33 -21.66
C SER A 119 3.25 -28.75 -22.94
N TRP A 120 2.33 -27.79 -22.81
CA TRP A 120 1.60 -27.23 -23.94
C TRP A 120 2.09 -25.83 -24.26
N SER A 121 2.45 -25.58 -25.52
CA SER A 121 3.12 -24.35 -25.93
C SER A 121 2.48 -23.69 -27.15
N ASN A 122 2.68 -22.38 -27.26
CA ASN A 122 2.48 -21.60 -28.46
C ASN A 122 3.38 -20.35 -28.45
N ASP A 123 4.23 -20.22 -29.47
CA ASP A 123 5.25 -19.17 -29.53
C ASP A 123 4.73 -17.84 -30.10
N SER A 124 3.48 -17.79 -30.58
CA SER A 124 2.95 -16.62 -31.27
C SER A 124 1.44 -16.46 -31.09
N ILE A 125 1.00 -16.31 -29.84
CA ILE A 125 -0.42 -16.20 -29.50
C ILE A 125 -0.99 -14.83 -29.89
N TYR A 126 -0.30 -13.76 -29.53
CA TYR A 126 -0.73 -12.39 -29.82
C TYR A 126 0.45 -11.43 -29.85
N ARG A 127 0.50 -10.55 -30.85
CA ARG A 127 1.50 -9.47 -30.90
C ARG A 127 0.88 -8.18 -30.39
N LEU A 128 1.42 -7.65 -29.29
CA LEU A 128 0.95 -6.39 -28.71
C LEU A 128 1.18 -5.22 -29.68
N LYS A 129 0.19 -4.34 -29.77
CA LYS A 129 0.19 -3.14 -30.59
C LYS A 129 0.30 -1.92 -29.70
N GLU A 130 0.80 -0.81 -30.26
CA GLU A 130 0.79 0.50 -29.59
C GLU A 130 -0.62 0.98 -29.22
N SER A 131 -1.65 0.49 -29.93
CA SER A 131 -3.05 0.81 -29.65
C SER A 131 -3.69 -0.04 -28.56
N ASP A 132 -3.03 -1.11 -28.12
CA ASP A 132 -3.57 -2.00 -27.09
C ASP A 132 -3.48 -1.30 -25.72
N PRO A 133 -4.48 -1.49 -24.84
CA PRO A 133 -4.50 -0.78 -23.56
C PRO A 133 -3.38 -1.29 -22.64
N PRO A 134 -2.67 -0.39 -21.93
CA PRO A 134 -1.80 -0.79 -20.84
C PRO A 134 -2.65 -1.39 -19.69
N GLY A 135 -1.99 -2.02 -18.72
CA GLY A 135 -2.63 -2.48 -17.50
C GLY A 135 -2.49 -3.97 -17.29
N ARG A 136 -3.51 -4.58 -16.68
CA ARG A 136 -3.47 -5.98 -16.28
C ARG A 136 -4.03 -6.87 -17.36
N TRP A 137 -3.18 -7.76 -17.82
CA TRP A 137 -3.53 -8.73 -18.83
C TRP A 137 -3.49 -10.12 -18.22
N ARG A 138 -4.17 -11.05 -18.88
CA ARG A 138 -4.14 -12.45 -18.47
C ARG A 138 -4.16 -13.38 -19.66
N ALA A 139 -3.35 -14.43 -19.58
CA ALA A 139 -3.48 -15.60 -20.41
C ALA A 139 -4.39 -16.59 -19.69
N ARG A 140 -5.64 -16.70 -20.15
CA ARG A 140 -6.62 -17.64 -19.62
C ARG A 140 -6.45 -18.99 -20.31
N VAL A 141 -5.88 -19.94 -19.59
CA VAL A 141 -5.70 -21.32 -20.05
C VAL A 141 -6.94 -22.12 -19.70
N ASN A 142 -7.43 -22.91 -20.66
CA ASN A 142 -8.63 -23.73 -20.52
C ASN A 142 -8.35 -25.12 -21.05
N ALA A 143 -8.79 -26.13 -20.31
CA ALA A 143 -8.84 -27.50 -20.77
C ALA A 143 -10.08 -28.21 -20.24
N VAL A 144 -10.47 -29.29 -20.92
CA VAL A 144 -11.52 -30.20 -20.46
C VAL A 144 -10.89 -31.58 -20.38
N THR A 145 -11.02 -32.25 -19.23
CA THR A 145 -10.55 -33.63 -19.08
C THR A 145 -11.45 -34.60 -19.84
N GLU A 146 -10.99 -35.83 -20.09
CA GLU A 146 -11.82 -36.86 -20.74
C GLU A 146 -13.12 -37.16 -19.99
N SER A 147 -13.12 -37.07 -18.66
CA SER A 147 -14.34 -37.22 -17.85
C SER A 147 -15.27 -35.99 -17.87
N GLY A 148 -14.88 -34.91 -18.55
CA GLY A 148 -15.68 -33.70 -18.74
C GLY A 148 -15.45 -32.60 -17.70
N ASN A 149 -14.43 -32.72 -16.84
CA ASN A 149 -14.10 -31.69 -15.86
C ASN A 149 -13.43 -30.51 -16.55
N ARG A 150 -13.82 -29.28 -16.18
CA ARG A 150 -13.20 -28.06 -16.72
C ARG A 150 -12.09 -27.58 -15.79
N ILE A 151 -10.94 -27.29 -16.37
CA ILE A 151 -9.80 -26.66 -15.69
C ILE A 151 -9.56 -25.32 -16.38
N GLN A 152 -9.60 -24.24 -15.60
CA GLN A 152 -9.36 -22.89 -16.10
C GLN A 152 -8.48 -22.13 -15.10
N ASN A 153 -7.41 -21.52 -15.60
CA ASN A 153 -6.53 -20.66 -14.80
C ASN A 153 -6.16 -19.40 -15.58
N ASP A 154 -6.13 -18.27 -14.87
CA ASP A 154 -5.62 -17.01 -15.39
C ASP A 154 -4.16 -16.88 -14.96
N LEU A 155 -3.24 -16.75 -15.92
CA LEU A 155 -1.85 -16.36 -15.69
C LEU A 155 -1.74 -14.85 -15.96
N GLU A 156 -1.64 -14.06 -14.89
CA GLU A 156 -1.64 -12.59 -14.94
C GLU A 156 -0.25 -12.04 -15.29
N PHE A 157 -0.23 -10.93 -16.03
CA PHE A 157 0.97 -10.14 -16.32
C PHE A 157 0.59 -8.68 -16.57
N LEU A 158 1.57 -7.78 -16.52
CA LEU A 158 1.36 -6.36 -16.79
C LEU A 158 1.80 -5.98 -18.20
N VAL A 159 1.10 -5.00 -18.78
CA VAL A 159 1.51 -4.26 -19.97
C VAL A 159 1.76 -2.82 -19.54
N PRO A 160 3.01 -2.36 -19.47
CA PRO A 160 3.34 -1.01 -19.03
C PRO A 160 3.05 0.03 -20.11
N ILE A 161 2.95 1.29 -19.71
CA ILE A 161 2.83 2.42 -20.63
C ILE A 161 4.17 2.63 -21.34
N ALA A 162 4.21 2.39 -22.65
CA ALA A 162 5.43 2.36 -23.44
C ALA A 162 6.21 3.70 -23.42
N SER A 163 5.51 4.83 -23.36
CA SER A 163 6.14 6.15 -23.40
C SER A 163 6.90 6.53 -22.13
N VAL A 164 6.72 5.82 -21.02
CA VAL A 164 7.32 6.16 -19.72
C VAL A 164 8.32 5.12 -19.22
N ILE A 165 8.18 3.85 -19.62
CA ILE A 165 8.92 2.75 -18.98
C ILE A 165 10.44 2.85 -19.14
N ASP A 166 10.99 3.50 -20.15
CA ASP A 166 12.45 3.64 -20.31
C ASP A 166 12.94 5.07 -20.00
N SER A 167 12.17 5.83 -19.23
CA SER A 167 12.46 7.24 -18.90
C SER A 167 12.48 7.48 -17.39
N HIS A 168 13.26 8.47 -16.96
CA HIS A 168 13.29 8.96 -15.57
C HIS A 168 13.28 10.50 -15.55
N PRO A 169 12.50 11.16 -14.69
CA PRO A 169 11.56 10.55 -13.75
C PRO A 169 10.34 9.94 -14.45
N ARG A 170 9.82 8.86 -13.88
CA ARG A 170 8.59 8.15 -14.31
C ARG A 170 7.68 7.76 -13.14
N LEU A 171 8.20 7.75 -11.91
CA LEU A 171 7.53 7.11 -10.79
C LEU A 171 6.21 7.80 -10.44
N LEU A 172 6.26 9.09 -10.10
CA LEU A 172 5.07 9.89 -9.80
C LEU A 172 4.83 11.00 -10.83
N PHE A 173 5.87 11.39 -11.56
CA PHE A 173 5.84 12.50 -12.52
C PHE A 173 6.76 12.17 -13.70
N THR A 174 6.36 12.55 -14.91
CA THR A 174 7.24 12.48 -16.08
C THR A 174 8.04 13.75 -16.26
N LYS A 175 9.12 13.69 -17.06
CA LYS A 175 9.85 14.89 -17.51
C LYS A 175 8.93 15.95 -18.10
N GLN A 176 7.92 15.54 -18.88
CA GLN A 176 6.98 16.45 -19.51
C GLN A 176 6.11 17.14 -18.47
N GLU A 177 5.56 16.42 -17.49
CA GLU A 177 4.73 17.02 -16.44
C GLU A 177 5.51 18.01 -15.57
N VAL A 178 6.78 17.71 -15.29
CA VAL A 178 7.68 18.64 -14.59
C VAL A 178 7.86 19.93 -15.41
N ALA A 179 8.09 19.80 -16.73
CA ALA A 179 8.21 20.96 -17.61
C ALA A 179 6.90 21.76 -17.69
N ASP A 180 5.75 21.08 -17.83
CA ASP A 180 4.43 21.71 -17.88
C ASP A 180 4.14 22.48 -16.58
N ARG A 181 4.42 21.89 -15.41
CA ARG A 181 4.28 22.59 -14.12
C ARG A 181 5.18 23.81 -14.03
N ALA A 182 6.38 23.77 -14.61
CA ALA A 182 7.31 24.89 -14.60
C ALA A 182 6.80 26.08 -15.43
N GLU A 183 6.14 25.83 -16.57
CA GLU A 183 5.50 26.86 -17.41
C GLU A 183 4.31 27.53 -16.71
N GLU A 184 3.54 26.75 -15.95
CA GLU A 184 2.38 27.24 -15.20
C GLU A 184 2.73 28.14 -14.00
N ARG A 185 4.00 28.24 -13.61
CA ARG A 185 4.47 29.19 -12.58
C ARG A 185 4.28 30.67 -12.97
N SER A 186 3.84 30.96 -14.19
CA SER A 186 3.29 32.29 -14.52
C SER A 186 2.04 32.66 -13.70
N ASN A 187 1.34 31.66 -13.13
CA ASN A 187 0.31 31.86 -12.12
C ASN A 187 0.95 32.22 -10.76
N SER A 188 0.57 33.37 -10.19
CA SER A 188 1.16 33.90 -8.95
C SER A 188 0.93 33.01 -7.72
N GLU A 189 -0.23 32.35 -7.64
CA GLU A 189 -0.54 31.44 -6.53
C GLU A 189 0.35 30.19 -6.61
N LEU A 190 0.48 29.61 -7.81
CA LEU A 190 1.32 28.43 -8.00
C LEU A 190 2.80 28.74 -7.74
N GLN A 191 3.27 29.93 -8.14
CA GLN A 191 4.61 30.42 -7.83
C GLN A 191 4.84 30.55 -6.31
N GLU A 192 3.87 31.10 -5.57
CA GLU A 192 3.97 31.22 -4.11
C GLU A 192 4.07 29.84 -3.44
N ILE A 193 3.25 28.88 -3.88
CA ILE A 193 3.29 27.50 -3.37
C ILE A 193 4.64 26.84 -3.69
N PHE A 194 5.16 27.03 -4.89
CA PHE A 194 6.50 26.55 -5.27
C PHE A 194 7.59 27.14 -4.38
N ASP A 195 7.58 28.46 -4.14
CA ASP A 195 8.61 29.12 -3.33
C ASP A 195 8.56 28.66 -1.86
N LYS A 196 7.36 28.42 -1.31
CA LYS A 196 7.18 27.83 0.02
C LYS A 196 7.72 26.40 0.08
N ALA A 197 7.33 25.54 -0.87
CA ALA A 197 7.83 24.17 -0.97
C ALA A 197 9.36 24.11 -1.10
N ARG A 198 9.94 24.97 -1.94
CA ARG A 198 11.39 25.10 -2.10
C ARG A 198 12.07 25.50 -0.79
N THR A 199 11.48 26.44 -0.04
CA THR A 199 12.04 26.90 1.24
C THR A 199 12.05 25.77 2.27
N VAL A 200 10.92 25.09 2.45
CA VAL A 200 10.80 23.93 3.36
C VAL A 200 11.82 22.84 3.00
N ALA A 201 11.90 22.48 1.71
CA ALA A 201 12.84 21.47 1.25
C ALA A 201 14.30 21.89 1.47
N LYS A 202 14.62 23.18 1.24
CA LYS A 202 15.99 23.71 1.44
C LYS A 202 16.38 23.68 2.91
N GLU A 203 15.47 24.04 3.82
CA GLU A 203 15.69 23.92 5.27
C GLU A 203 15.91 22.47 5.69
N CYS A 204 15.23 21.52 5.05
CA CYS A 204 15.35 20.09 5.34
C CYS A 204 16.71 19.51 4.92
N ILE A 205 17.21 19.85 3.72
CA ILE A 205 18.48 19.32 3.19
C ILE A 205 19.73 20.09 3.66
N THR A 206 19.58 21.35 4.05
CA THR A 206 20.74 22.19 4.41
C THR A 206 21.44 21.66 5.66
N GLY A 207 22.66 21.20 5.49
CA GLY A 207 23.49 20.67 6.58
C GLY A 207 23.22 19.21 6.94
N ALA A 208 22.27 18.55 6.26
CA ALA A 208 22.07 17.10 6.42
C ALA A 208 23.26 16.34 5.81
N THR A 209 23.79 15.38 6.57
CA THR A 209 24.92 14.55 6.15
C THR A 209 24.64 13.07 6.43
N PRO A 210 25.31 12.14 5.75
CA PRO A 210 25.21 10.71 6.07
C PRO A 210 25.41 10.38 7.56
N GLY A 211 26.24 11.15 8.28
CA GLY A 211 26.49 10.95 9.71
C GLY A 211 25.28 11.22 10.62
N ASP A 212 24.28 11.95 10.14
CA ASP A 212 23.03 12.22 10.87
C ASP A 212 22.05 11.02 10.80
N TYR A 213 22.34 10.04 9.94
CA TYR A 213 21.54 8.83 9.71
C TYR A 213 22.39 7.59 10.01
N PRO A 214 22.74 7.32 11.27
CA PRO A 214 23.49 6.12 11.60
C PRO A 214 22.62 4.89 11.39
N GLU A 215 23.23 3.84 10.85
CA GLU A 215 22.63 2.50 10.84
C GLU A 215 22.43 2.02 12.28
N PHE A 216 21.24 1.50 12.55
CA PHE A 216 20.91 0.99 13.87
C PHE A 216 21.44 -0.43 14.05
N ASN A 217 22.47 -0.57 14.90
CA ASN A 217 23.17 -1.84 15.11
C ASN A 217 23.13 -2.33 16.57
N GLU A 218 22.40 -1.64 17.46
CA GLU A 218 22.43 -1.90 18.90
C GLU A 218 21.15 -2.59 19.38
N VAL A 219 21.23 -3.86 19.76
CA VAL A 219 20.19 -4.51 20.57
C VAL A 219 20.86 -5.37 21.65
N ASN A 220 20.46 -5.20 22.91
CA ASN A 220 20.88 -6.12 23.97
C ASN A 220 20.20 -7.48 23.75
N ASP A 221 21.01 -8.56 23.69
CA ASP A 221 20.56 -9.94 23.48
C ASP A 221 19.43 -10.36 24.45
N GLU A 222 19.40 -9.80 25.67
CA GLU A 222 18.34 -10.05 26.66
C GLU A 222 16.94 -9.58 26.17
N TYR A 223 16.88 -8.53 25.34
CA TYR A 223 15.64 -8.04 24.76
C TYR A 223 15.20 -8.82 23.51
N LEU A 224 16.10 -9.58 22.88
CA LEU A 224 15.74 -10.45 21.76
C LEU A 224 14.88 -11.64 22.23
N GLY A 225 15.10 -12.13 23.46
CA GLY A 225 14.45 -13.32 24.04
C GLY A 225 12.98 -13.19 24.47
N GLY A 226 12.39 -11.99 24.44
CA GLY A 226 10.94 -11.82 24.63
C GLY A 226 10.43 -11.88 26.07
N GLY A 227 11.10 -11.22 27.02
CA GLY A 227 10.51 -10.93 28.34
C GLY A 227 9.23 -10.09 28.25
N ASP A 228 8.64 -9.72 29.40
CA ASP A 228 7.37 -8.97 29.54
C ASP A 228 7.27 -7.62 28.78
N PHE A 229 8.32 -7.20 28.07
CA PHE A 229 8.42 -5.92 27.41
C PHE A 229 8.63 -6.11 25.89
N SER A 230 7.93 -5.26 25.12
CA SER A 230 8.21 -4.86 23.73
C SER A 230 9.71 -4.55 23.51
N PRO A 231 10.26 -4.35 22.29
CA PRO A 231 11.64 -3.88 22.17
C PRO A 231 11.88 -2.72 23.14
N HIS A 232 13.07 -2.65 23.73
CA HIS A 232 13.41 -1.56 24.65
C HIS A 232 13.03 -0.24 23.99
N TRP A 233 12.03 0.45 24.54
CA TRP A 233 11.32 1.51 23.81
C TRP A 233 12.23 2.64 23.31
N PRO A 234 13.24 3.09 24.08
CA PRO A 234 14.26 4.02 23.58
C PRO A 234 15.03 3.52 22.34
N ASP A 235 15.35 2.24 22.29
CA ASP A 235 16.11 1.62 21.19
C ASP A 235 15.24 1.56 19.93
N PHE A 236 13.98 1.09 20.09
CA PHE A 236 12.99 1.10 19.03
C PHE A 236 12.77 2.51 18.48
N MET A 237 12.65 3.51 19.35
CA MET A 237 12.47 4.91 18.94
C MET A 237 13.70 5.45 18.21
N THR A 238 14.92 5.07 18.64
CA THR A 238 16.17 5.43 17.96
C THR A 238 16.21 4.86 16.55
N TRP A 239 15.98 3.56 16.40
CA TRP A 239 15.88 2.88 15.10
C TRP A 239 14.83 3.52 14.19
N ARG A 240 13.60 3.62 14.70
CA ARG A 240 12.45 4.14 13.96
C ARG A 240 12.72 5.56 13.49
N ASN A 241 13.17 6.43 14.39
CA ASN A 241 13.43 7.82 14.04
C ASN A 241 14.58 7.90 13.03
N GLY A 242 15.67 7.14 13.20
CA GLY A 242 16.79 7.10 12.25
C GLY A 242 16.34 6.78 10.82
N LEU A 243 15.53 5.73 10.63
CA LEU A 243 14.96 5.40 9.31
C LEU A 243 14.02 6.49 8.79
N LEU A 244 13.10 6.96 9.64
CA LEU A 244 12.12 7.98 9.27
C LEU A 244 12.78 9.35 8.99
N SER A 245 14.03 9.55 9.38
CA SER A 245 14.77 10.79 9.09
C SER A 245 15.27 10.88 7.65
N SER A 246 15.08 9.87 6.78
CA SER A 246 15.42 9.87 5.33
C SER A 246 14.73 10.94 4.46
N VAL A 247 13.97 11.88 5.06
CA VAL A 247 13.25 12.96 4.36
C VAL A 247 14.19 13.87 3.54
N PRO A 248 15.39 14.27 4.02
CA PRO A 248 16.24 15.17 3.25
C PRO A 248 16.67 14.64 1.88
N ALA A 249 16.88 13.33 1.73
CA ALA A 249 17.19 12.74 0.42
C ALA A 249 16.06 13.03 -0.60
N ARG A 250 14.80 12.84 -0.19
CA ARG A 250 13.62 13.17 -1.00
C ARG A 250 13.57 14.66 -1.34
N ASP A 251 13.77 15.53 -0.35
CA ASP A 251 13.61 16.98 -0.52
C ASP A 251 14.72 17.59 -1.38
N GLY A 252 15.96 17.14 -1.20
CA GLY A 252 17.07 17.52 -2.09
C GLY A 252 16.91 16.97 -3.51
N ALA A 253 16.32 15.78 -3.68
CA ALA A 253 15.98 15.25 -5.00
C ALA A 253 14.92 16.09 -5.73
N PHE A 254 13.90 16.57 -5.01
CA PHE A 254 12.94 17.53 -5.56
C PHE A 254 13.61 18.86 -5.92
N LEU A 255 14.46 19.41 -5.05
CA LEU A 255 15.18 20.65 -5.33
C LEU A 255 16.06 20.54 -6.58
N TYR A 256 16.74 19.41 -6.77
CA TYR A 256 17.47 19.13 -7.99
C TYR A 256 16.55 19.11 -9.22
N SER A 257 15.47 18.33 -9.16
CA SER A 257 14.62 18.09 -10.34
C SER A 257 13.68 19.24 -10.69
N LEU A 258 13.30 20.10 -9.74
CA LEU A 258 12.26 21.12 -9.91
C LEU A 258 12.78 22.56 -9.75
N ALA A 259 13.93 22.74 -9.10
CA ALA A 259 14.52 24.04 -8.80
C ALA A 259 15.95 24.20 -9.34
N ASP A 260 16.46 23.24 -10.12
CA ASP A 260 17.82 23.24 -10.69
C ASP A 260 18.93 23.38 -9.62
N ASP A 261 18.66 22.99 -8.38
CA ASP A 261 19.61 23.09 -7.26
C ASP A 261 20.52 21.87 -7.24
N LYS A 262 21.63 21.96 -7.99
CA LYS A 262 22.60 20.87 -8.08
C LYS A 262 23.28 20.54 -6.75
N GLU A 263 23.51 21.52 -5.89
CA GLU A 263 24.15 21.29 -4.58
C GLU A 263 23.25 20.45 -3.67
N ALA A 264 21.95 20.78 -3.62
CA ALA A 264 20.98 19.96 -2.92
C ALA A 264 20.85 18.55 -3.52
N GLY A 265 20.94 18.44 -4.85
CA GLY A 265 20.95 17.15 -5.55
C GLY A 265 22.16 16.27 -5.21
N ASP A 266 23.35 16.84 -5.16
CA ASP A 266 24.57 16.12 -4.79
C ASP A 266 24.52 15.66 -3.33
N ALA A 267 24.02 16.50 -2.40
CA ALA A 267 23.80 16.10 -1.01
C ALA A 267 22.74 14.98 -0.88
N ALA A 268 21.62 15.08 -1.61
CA ALA A 268 20.60 14.04 -1.63
C ALA A 268 21.10 12.72 -2.21
N LYS A 269 21.98 12.79 -3.23
CA LYS A 269 22.65 11.60 -3.79
C LYS A 269 23.49 10.89 -2.73
N ASP A 270 24.29 11.62 -1.97
CA ASP A 270 25.13 11.04 -0.91
C ASP A 270 24.28 10.37 0.18
N LEU A 271 23.15 10.98 0.55
CA LEU A 271 22.19 10.40 1.50
C LEU A 271 21.49 9.15 0.95
N LEU A 272 21.08 9.16 -0.33
CA LEU A 272 20.47 8.01 -0.99
C LEU A 272 21.44 6.82 -1.00
N LEU A 273 22.69 7.04 -1.44
CA LEU A 273 23.72 6.00 -1.47
C LEU A 273 24.01 5.46 -0.07
N HIS A 274 24.05 6.33 0.94
CA HIS A 274 24.28 5.94 2.33
C HIS A 274 23.18 5.02 2.87
N VAL A 275 21.91 5.41 2.72
CA VAL A 275 20.77 4.63 3.23
C VAL A 275 20.60 3.30 2.47
N CYS A 276 20.87 3.28 1.17
CA CYS A 276 20.88 2.03 0.38
C CYS A 276 22.10 1.14 0.64
N ASN A 277 23.11 1.61 1.38
CA ASN A 277 24.29 0.85 1.76
C ASN A 277 24.24 0.36 3.21
N PHE A 278 23.11 0.49 3.90
CA PHE A 278 22.93 -0.13 5.21
C PHE A 278 22.98 -1.66 5.06
N SER A 279 23.55 -2.35 6.03
CA SER A 279 23.47 -3.81 6.08
C SER A 279 22.06 -4.30 6.36
N GLU A 280 21.26 -3.52 7.09
CA GLU A 280 19.86 -3.83 7.37
C GLU A 280 19.02 -2.57 7.66
N TRP A 281 17.81 -2.48 7.11
CA TRP A 281 16.81 -1.50 7.56
C TRP A 281 15.96 -2.03 8.71
N ASN A 282 15.66 -3.32 8.76
CA ASN A 282 14.76 -3.86 9.76
C ASN A 282 15.37 -3.85 11.17
N HIS A 283 14.52 -3.71 12.19
CA HIS A 283 14.98 -3.77 13.57
C HIS A 283 15.37 -5.22 13.93
N PRO A 284 16.55 -5.48 14.54
CA PRO A 284 16.98 -6.86 14.85
C PRO A 284 15.97 -7.65 15.71
N TRP A 285 15.30 -6.98 16.65
CA TRP A 285 14.18 -7.55 17.43
C TRP A 285 13.01 -8.07 16.58
N MET A 286 12.64 -7.38 15.50
CA MET A 286 11.55 -7.77 14.58
C MET A 286 11.97 -9.00 13.79
N LYS A 287 13.18 -8.99 13.23
CA LYS A 287 13.75 -10.12 12.49
C LYS A 287 13.90 -11.37 13.34
N ALA A 288 14.31 -11.24 14.59
CA ALA A 288 14.38 -12.36 15.55
C ALA A 288 13.01 -13.04 15.81
N ARG A 289 11.90 -12.38 15.43
CA ARG A 289 10.52 -12.89 15.54
C ARG A 289 9.89 -13.28 14.20
N GLY A 290 10.68 -13.28 13.13
CA GLY A 290 10.20 -13.59 11.79
C GLY A 290 9.40 -12.45 11.14
N THR A 291 9.43 -11.24 11.69
CA THR A 291 8.81 -10.07 11.05
C THR A 291 9.81 -9.46 10.07
N TYR A 292 9.56 -9.64 8.77
CA TYR A 292 10.44 -9.15 7.69
C TYR A 292 10.24 -7.67 7.36
N MET A 293 9.02 -7.15 7.55
CA MET A 293 8.64 -5.80 7.14
C MET A 293 7.98 -5.04 8.28
N TYR A 294 8.23 -3.73 8.35
CA TYR A 294 7.53 -2.81 9.25
C TYR A 294 7.41 -1.42 8.61
N TYR A 295 6.39 -0.64 9.01
CA TYR A 295 6.03 0.60 8.29
C TYR A 295 7.17 1.65 8.12
N PRO A 296 8.15 1.82 9.03
CA PRO A 296 9.25 2.77 8.80
C PRO A 296 10.08 2.41 7.58
N MET A 297 10.26 1.11 7.32
CA MET A 297 10.94 0.63 6.11
C MET A 297 10.16 1.00 4.85
N GLY A 298 8.82 0.96 4.90
CA GLY A 298 7.96 1.39 3.79
C GLY A 298 8.13 2.86 3.44
N TYR A 299 8.17 3.75 4.45
CA TYR A 299 8.47 5.16 4.23
C TYR A 299 9.87 5.39 3.67
N THR A 300 10.88 4.68 4.17
CA THR A 300 12.25 4.76 3.66
C THR A 300 12.34 4.27 2.21
N ALA A 301 11.73 3.13 1.89
CA ALA A 301 11.70 2.56 0.54
C ALA A 301 11.10 3.54 -0.48
N TYR A 302 9.95 4.14 -0.17
CA TYR A 302 9.33 5.13 -1.04
C TYR A 302 10.23 6.36 -1.26
N ARG A 303 10.84 6.91 -0.20
CA ARG A 303 11.70 8.09 -0.31
C ARG A 303 12.96 7.79 -1.12
N ALA A 304 13.56 6.64 -0.91
CA ALA A 304 14.71 6.18 -1.68
C ALA A 304 14.34 5.94 -3.15
N ALA A 305 13.19 5.31 -3.43
CA ALA A 305 12.69 5.08 -4.78
C ALA A 305 12.42 6.39 -5.54
N LEU A 306 11.78 7.37 -4.89
CA LEU A 306 11.55 8.68 -5.49
C LEU A 306 12.85 9.45 -5.70
N SER A 307 13.78 9.37 -4.76
CA SER A 307 15.10 10.00 -4.89
C SER A 307 15.89 9.39 -6.04
N PHE A 308 15.88 8.06 -6.19
CA PHE A 308 16.50 7.35 -7.32
C PHE A 308 15.91 7.82 -8.65
N ASP A 309 14.58 7.88 -8.76
CA ASP A 309 13.89 8.29 -9.98
C ASP A 309 14.21 9.74 -10.40
N LEU A 310 14.25 10.68 -9.43
CA LEU A 310 14.54 12.10 -9.67
C LEU A 310 16.04 12.38 -9.88
N LEU A 311 16.92 11.68 -9.16
CA LEU A 311 18.37 11.85 -9.23
C LEU A 311 19.03 10.96 -10.29
N TYR A 312 18.27 10.13 -11.01
CA TYR A 312 18.78 9.23 -12.05
C TYR A 312 19.81 9.88 -13.00
N PRO A 313 19.64 11.15 -13.46
CA PRO A 313 20.63 11.82 -14.30
C PRO A 313 21.95 12.17 -13.60
N LEU A 314 21.98 12.28 -12.26
CA LEU A 314 23.19 12.52 -11.46
C LEU A 314 23.94 11.24 -11.08
N LEU A 315 23.24 10.11 -11.03
CA LEU A 315 23.83 8.82 -10.67
C LEU A 315 24.65 8.25 -11.85
N SER A 316 25.88 7.83 -11.58
CA SER A 316 26.66 6.98 -12.46
C SER A 316 26.07 5.57 -12.55
N GLU A 317 26.50 4.77 -13.51
CA GLU A 317 26.05 3.37 -13.68
C GLU A 317 26.28 2.53 -12.42
N VAL A 318 27.46 2.65 -11.80
CA VAL A 318 27.81 1.94 -10.56
C VAL A 318 26.94 2.41 -9.40
N GLU A 319 26.68 3.71 -9.28
CA GLU A 319 25.80 4.25 -8.24
C GLU A 319 24.35 3.81 -8.46
N ARG A 320 23.89 3.62 -9.70
CA ARG A 320 22.55 3.09 -10.00
C ARG A 320 22.43 1.63 -9.60
N GLU A 321 23.42 0.81 -9.93
CA GLU A 321 23.49 -0.59 -9.54
C GLU A 321 23.45 -0.72 -8.01
N GLN A 322 24.27 0.07 -7.29
CA GLN A 322 24.28 0.09 -5.83
C GLN A 322 22.92 0.45 -5.22
N VAL A 323 22.24 1.49 -5.75
CA VAL A 323 20.91 1.88 -5.26
C VAL A 323 19.86 0.82 -5.60
N ALA A 324 19.94 0.21 -6.78
CA ALA A 324 19.02 -0.85 -7.19
C ALA A 324 19.15 -2.09 -6.31
N GLU A 325 20.37 -2.53 -6.00
CA GLU A 325 20.64 -3.62 -5.06
C GLU A 325 20.10 -3.29 -3.67
N GLY A 326 20.43 -2.12 -3.12
CA GLY A 326 19.97 -1.71 -1.79
C GLY A 326 18.44 -1.60 -1.68
N LEU A 327 17.77 -1.02 -2.68
CA LEU A 327 16.30 -0.96 -2.72
C LEU A 327 15.67 -2.36 -2.78
N PHE A 328 16.27 -3.27 -3.55
CA PHE A 328 15.81 -4.65 -3.65
C PHE A 328 15.95 -5.38 -2.31
N GLU A 329 17.16 -5.43 -1.76
CA GLU A 329 17.47 -6.23 -0.56
C GLU A 329 16.85 -5.67 0.73
N LEU A 330 16.79 -4.34 0.87
CA LEU A 330 16.37 -3.71 2.13
C LEU A 330 14.89 -3.31 2.14
N GLY A 331 14.28 -3.16 0.96
CA GLY A 331 12.90 -2.67 0.80
C GLY A 331 11.96 -3.66 0.12
N ILE A 332 12.26 -4.07 -1.11
CA ILE A 332 11.36 -4.88 -1.95
C ILE A 332 11.26 -6.32 -1.44
N GLU A 333 12.39 -6.99 -1.25
CA GLU A 333 12.44 -8.39 -0.80
C GLU A 333 11.79 -8.54 0.59
N PRO A 334 12.11 -7.72 1.61
CA PRO A 334 11.45 -7.85 2.92
C PRO A 334 9.95 -7.57 2.87
N CYS A 335 9.51 -6.61 2.04
CA CYS A 335 8.09 -6.35 1.82
C CYS A 335 7.39 -7.56 1.17
N TYR A 336 7.98 -8.16 0.15
CA TYR A 336 7.43 -9.35 -0.49
C TYR A 336 7.38 -10.53 0.49
N LEU A 337 8.46 -10.82 1.21
CA LEU A 337 8.49 -11.91 2.18
C LEU A 337 7.49 -11.71 3.31
N GLY A 338 7.43 -10.52 3.92
CA GLY A 338 6.56 -10.25 5.07
C GLY A 338 5.09 -10.08 4.71
N GLU A 339 4.79 -9.31 3.66
CA GLU A 339 3.43 -8.90 3.36
C GLU A 339 2.72 -9.85 2.38
N VAL A 340 3.48 -10.56 1.53
CA VAL A 340 2.94 -11.45 0.48
C VAL A 340 3.12 -12.92 0.82
N VAL A 341 4.36 -13.37 1.08
CA VAL A 341 4.65 -14.80 1.30
C VAL A 341 4.19 -15.25 2.67
N ASP A 342 4.64 -14.56 3.73
CA ASP A 342 4.22 -14.83 5.10
C ASP A 342 2.78 -14.35 5.34
N ASN A 343 2.38 -13.28 4.66
CA ASN A 343 1.07 -12.64 4.79
C ASN A 343 0.72 -12.38 6.27
N HIS A 344 1.68 -11.83 7.03
CA HIS A 344 1.63 -11.76 8.49
C HIS A 344 0.43 -10.95 9.04
N ILE A 345 -0.19 -10.10 8.22
CA ILE A 345 -1.47 -9.43 8.49
C ILE A 345 -2.56 -10.00 7.55
N PRO A 346 -3.09 -11.21 7.83
CA PRO A 346 -4.03 -11.89 6.92
C PRO A 346 -5.43 -11.24 6.91
N SER A 347 -5.76 -10.39 7.89
CA SER A 347 -6.98 -9.58 7.89
C SER A 347 -7.00 -8.55 6.76
N ASN A 348 -5.83 -8.22 6.19
CA ASN A 348 -5.62 -7.13 5.23
C ASN A 348 -6.03 -5.75 5.78
N ILE A 349 -6.26 -5.59 7.08
CA ILE A 349 -6.65 -4.32 7.70
C ILE A 349 -5.54 -3.88 8.66
N SER A 350 -4.72 -2.93 8.20
CA SER A 350 -3.78 -2.16 9.01
C SER A 350 -3.20 -1.04 8.14
N ASN A 351 -3.09 0.16 8.68
CA ASN A 351 -2.43 1.31 8.06
C ASN A 351 -0.96 1.03 7.72
N HIS A 352 -0.34 0.06 8.40
CA HIS A 352 1.00 -0.39 8.05
C HIS A 352 1.04 -1.01 6.65
N LEU A 353 -0.03 -1.68 6.21
CA LEU A 353 -0.07 -2.31 4.89
C LEU A 353 -0.04 -1.28 3.76
N GLY A 354 -0.81 -0.19 3.84
CA GLY A 354 -0.72 0.88 2.85
C GLY A 354 0.67 1.52 2.82
N VAL A 355 1.33 1.70 3.96
CA VAL A 355 2.70 2.24 4.02
C VAL A 355 3.73 1.26 3.46
N SER A 356 3.76 0.04 3.98
CA SER A 356 4.72 -1.01 3.62
C SER A 356 4.60 -1.38 2.15
N CYS A 357 3.38 -1.71 1.69
CA CYS A 357 3.16 -2.15 0.33
C CYS A 357 3.36 -1.02 -0.67
N THR A 358 2.93 0.23 -0.39
CA THR A 358 3.27 1.36 -1.26
C THR A 358 4.79 1.54 -1.36
N GLY A 359 5.51 1.49 -0.23
CA GLY A 359 6.97 1.64 -0.20
C GLY A 359 7.67 0.62 -1.10
N GLY A 360 7.37 -0.67 -0.89
CA GLY A 360 7.92 -1.77 -1.71
C GLY A 360 7.48 -1.69 -3.17
N LEU A 361 6.23 -1.31 -3.44
CA LEU A 361 5.70 -1.16 -4.79
C LEU A 361 6.39 -0.04 -5.56
N LEU A 362 6.54 1.14 -4.95
CA LEU A 362 7.22 2.27 -5.58
C LEU A 362 8.70 1.97 -5.83
N ALA A 363 9.36 1.26 -4.91
CA ALA A 363 10.71 0.76 -5.11
C ALA A 363 10.77 -0.17 -6.33
N ALA A 364 9.91 -1.19 -6.41
CA ALA A 364 9.87 -2.12 -7.54
C ALA A 364 9.61 -1.41 -8.88
N ILE A 365 8.67 -0.46 -8.93
CA ILE A 365 8.40 0.33 -10.15
C ILE A 365 9.62 1.17 -10.55
N SER A 366 10.32 1.76 -9.57
CA SER A 366 11.52 2.56 -9.85
C SER A 366 12.65 1.74 -10.46
N LEU A 367 12.70 0.42 -10.22
CA LEU A 367 13.76 -0.49 -10.70
C LEU A 367 13.42 -1.27 -11.99
N LEU A 368 12.24 -1.06 -12.60
CA LEU A 368 11.91 -1.71 -13.88
C LEU A 368 12.98 -1.44 -14.93
N GLY A 369 13.53 -2.51 -15.49
CA GLY A 369 14.60 -2.47 -16.49
C GLY A 369 16.02 -2.31 -15.95
N GLU A 370 16.21 -2.06 -14.65
CA GLU A 370 17.54 -1.81 -14.06
C GLU A 370 18.32 -3.11 -13.80
N ASN A 371 17.66 -4.17 -13.32
CA ASN A 371 18.28 -5.48 -13.12
C ASN A 371 18.09 -6.38 -14.37
N PRO A 372 19.15 -6.79 -15.09
CA PRO A 372 19.02 -7.68 -16.24
C PRO A 372 18.40 -9.06 -15.92
N ASP A 373 18.70 -9.62 -14.75
CA ASP A 373 18.27 -10.96 -14.33
C ASP A 373 16.80 -10.98 -13.88
N ASN A 374 16.29 -9.85 -13.40
CA ASN A 374 14.88 -9.67 -13.08
C ASN A 374 14.36 -8.30 -13.54
N ARG A 375 14.40 -8.05 -14.85
CA ARG A 375 14.05 -6.72 -15.39
C ARG A 375 12.60 -6.30 -15.17
N TYR A 376 11.74 -7.23 -14.76
CA TYR A 376 10.30 -7.01 -14.51
C TYR A 376 9.97 -6.93 -13.02
N MET A 377 10.94 -7.18 -12.13
CA MET A 377 10.75 -7.24 -10.68
C MET A 377 9.69 -8.27 -10.24
N GLU A 378 9.57 -9.38 -10.97
CA GLU A 378 8.60 -10.43 -10.63
C GLU A 378 9.27 -11.58 -9.88
N PRO A 379 8.57 -12.25 -8.94
CA PRO A 379 7.15 -12.11 -8.57
C PRO A 379 6.84 -10.94 -7.59
N HIS A 380 7.82 -10.11 -7.24
CA HIS A 380 7.69 -9.09 -6.19
C HIS A 380 6.69 -7.99 -6.52
N LEU A 381 6.77 -7.41 -7.72
CA LEU A 381 5.94 -6.29 -8.15
C LEU A 381 4.46 -6.66 -8.10
N SER A 382 4.05 -7.71 -8.83
CA SER A 382 2.65 -8.10 -8.86
C SER A 382 2.19 -8.74 -7.55
N GLY A 383 3.09 -9.34 -6.76
CA GLY A 383 2.78 -9.82 -5.42
C GLY A 383 2.47 -8.71 -4.43
N ILE A 384 3.34 -7.71 -4.33
CA ILE A 384 3.12 -6.55 -3.46
C ILE A 384 1.88 -5.77 -3.91
N LEU A 385 1.65 -5.65 -5.23
CA LEU A 385 0.43 -5.08 -5.77
C LEU A 385 -0.82 -5.86 -5.34
N ALA A 386 -0.79 -7.20 -5.41
CA ALA A 386 -1.92 -8.02 -4.97
C ALA A 386 -2.22 -7.83 -3.48
N LYS A 387 -1.19 -7.72 -2.62
CA LYS A 387 -1.37 -7.43 -1.19
C LYS A 387 -1.94 -6.04 -0.94
N LEU A 388 -1.41 -5.02 -1.63
CA LEU A 388 -1.91 -3.65 -1.52
C LEU A 388 -3.40 -3.59 -1.89
N GLU A 389 -3.82 -4.28 -2.95
CA GLU A 389 -5.23 -4.33 -3.33
C GLU A 389 -6.09 -5.07 -2.32
N ALA A 390 -5.64 -6.23 -1.84
CA ALA A 390 -6.35 -6.96 -0.80
C ALA A 390 -6.56 -6.06 0.44
N HIS A 391 -5.55 -5.26 0.79
CA HIS A 391 -5.66 -4.23 1.81
C HIS A 391 -6.69 -3.15 1.46
N ILE A 392 -6.59 -2.53 0.29
CA ILE A 392 -7.51 -1.45 -0.08
C ILE A 392 -8.96 -1.94 -0.10
N HIS A 393 -9.21 -3.14 -0.61
CA HIS A 393 -10.55 -3.75 -0.62
C HIS A 393 -11.09 -4.05 0.78
N ALA A 394 -10.23 -4.41 1.74
CA ALA A 394 -10.64 -4.70 3.10
C ALA A 394 -10.78 -3.44 3.97
N ALA A 395 -9.93 -2.43 3.74
CA ALA A 395 -9.81 -1.27 4.63
C ALA A 395 -10.59 -0.03 4.14
N TYR A 396 -10.83 0.13 2.84
CA TYR A 396 -11.60 1.24 2.28
C TYR A 396 -13.01 0.76 1.93
N LEU A 397 -13.98 1.25 2.70
CA LEU A 397 -15.32 0.66 2.75
C LEU A 397 -16.30 1.32 1.77
N PRO A 398 -17.30 0.56 1.24
CA PRO A 398 -18.33 1.09 0.35
C PRO A 398 -19.12 2.28 0.89
N ASP A 399 -19.23 2.41 2.21
CA ASP A 399 -19.95 3.49 2.89
C ASP A 399 -19.18 4.83 2.94
N LYS A 400 -18.00 4.88 2.30
CA LYS A 400 -17.08 6.01 2.22
C LYS A 400 -16.30 6.29 3.50
N SER A 401 -16.04 5.24 4.26
CA SER A 401 -15.16 5.29 5.43
C SER A 401 -13.93 4.40 5.24
N TYR A 402 -12.96 4.55 6.15
CA TYR A 402 -11.84 3.64 6.31
C TYR A 402 -12.16 2.66 7.45
N ALA A 403 -11.43 1.55 7.59
CA ALA A 403 -11.70 0.59 8.67
C ALA A 403 -11.26 1.14 10.04
N GLU A 404 -10.08 1.75 10.13
CA GLU A 404 -9.49 2.16 11.41
C GLU A 404 -9.78 3.63 11.77
N THR A 405 -9.32 4.10 12.93
CA THR A 405 -9.51 5.50 13.32
C THR A 405 -8.86 6.48 12.33
N PHE A 406 -9.36 7.70 12.30
CA PHE A 406 -9.02 8.72 11.32
C PHE A 406 -7.52 9.07 11.31
N GLY A 407 -6.85 9.07 12.46
CA GLY A 407 -5.41 9.28 12.43
C GLY A 407 -4.59 8.04 12.08
N TYR A 408 -5.18 6.89 11.78
CA TYR A 408 -4.46 5.86 11.05
C TYR A 408 -4.81 5.86 9.56
N TYR A 409 -6.04 6.27 9.21
CA TYR A 409 -6.43 6.55 7.82
C TYR A 409 -5.43 7.46 7.11
N HIS A 410 -4.92 8.51 7.76
CA HIS A 410 -4.04 9.44 7.08
C HIS A 410 -2.69 8.85 6.67
N MET A 411 -2.11 7.97 7.50
CA MET A 411 -0.83 7.32 7.21
C MET A 411 -0.99 6.47 5.95
N ASP A 412 -2.11 5.76 5.90
CA ASP A 412 -2.46 4.87 4.81
C ASP A 412 -2.79 5.64 3.53
N ALA A 413 -3.76 6.55 3.58
CA ALA A 413 -4.25 7.28 2.42
C ALA A 413 -3.17 8.16 1.77
N ASP A 414 -2.27 8.76 2.57
CA ASP A 414 -1.11 9.48 2.04
C ASP A 414 -0.22 8.59 1.18
N MET A 415 0.02 7.34 1.60
CA MET A 415 0.85 6.39 0.86
C MET A 415 0.08 5.75 -0.29
N VAL A 416 -1.17 5.34 -0.09
CA VAL A 416 -2.01 4.75 -1.15
C VAL A 416 -2.22 5.74 -2.30
N SER A 417 -2.35 7.05 -2.04
CA SER A 417 -2.44 8.06 -3.11
C SER A 417 -1.20 8.06 -4.04
N LYS A 418 -0.01 7.85 -3.48
CA LYS A 418 1.25 7.77 -4.24
C LYS A 418 1.33 6.47 -5.04
N ALA A 419 0.90 5.34 -4.47
CA ALA A 419 0.79 4.09 -5.21
C ALA A 419 -0.21 4.20 -6.37
N ALA A 420 -1.39 4.79 -6.12
CA ALA A 420 -2.40 5.02 -7.15
C ALA A 420 -1.85 5.88 -8.30
N ALA A 421 -1.16 6.97 -7.98
CA ALA A 421 -0.48 7.81 -8.96
C ALA A 421 0.53 7.00 -9.79
N ALA A 422 1.43 6.24 -9.14
CA ALA A 422 2.47 5.50 -9.84
C ALA A 422 1.93 4.36 -10.71
N LEU A 423 0.94 3.62 -10.22
CA LEU A 423 0.31 2.52 -10.95
C LEU A 423 -0.43 3.02 -12.19
N GLU A 424 -1.15 4.12 -12.07
CA GLU A 424 -1.80 4.74 -13.22
C GLU A 424 -0.75 5.24 -14.22
N LYS A 425 0.29 5.93 -13.73
CA LYS A 425 1.32 6.54 -14.57
C LYS A 425 2.14 5.52 -15.36
N ASN A 426 2.46 4.38 -14.74
CA ASN A 426 3.37 3.39 -15.31
C ASN A 426 2.65 2.21 -15.98
N PHE A 427 1.41 1.91 -15.56
CA PHE A 427 0.65 0.77 -16.07
C PHE A 427 -0.78 1.10 -16.47
N GLY A 428 -1.29 2.31 -16.28
CA GLY A 428 -2.69 2.64 -16.57
C GLY A 428 -3.69 1.96 -15.62
N ILE A 429 -3.23 1.47 -14.47
CA ILE A 429 -4.10 0.85 -13.45
C ILE A 429 -4.72 1.95 -12.60
N ASP A 430 -6.03 2.17 -12.76
CA ASP A 430 -6.79 3.17 -12.01
C ASP A 430 -7.50 2.55 -10.79
N LEU A 431 -6.86 2.66 -9.61
CA LEU A 431 -7.41 2.18 -8.34
C LEU A 431 -8.70 2.90 -7.92
N THR A 432 -9.03 4.06 -8.50
CA THR A 432 -10.26 4.81 -8.16
C THR A 432 -11.52 4.22 -8.80
N THR A 433 -11.34 3.30 -9.74
CA THR A 433 -12.44 2.60 -10.45
C THR A 433 -12.72 1.22 -9.89
N THR A 434 -11.71 0.59 -9.28
CA THR A 434 -11.78 -0.77 -8.75
C THR A 434 -11.94 -0.80 -7.23
N THR A 435 -11.78 0.33 -6.54
CA THR A 435 -11.81 0.40 -5.07
C THR A 435 -12.62 1.59 -4.54
N HIS A 436 -12.82 1.65 -3.22
CA HIS A 436 -13.49 2.76 -2.54
C HIS A 436 -12.52 3.84 -2.02
N PHE A 437 -11.23 3.75 -2.34
CA PHE A 437 -10.18 4.66 -1.87
C PHE A 437 -10.53 6.16 -2.04
N LYS A 438 -11.00 6.54 -3.25
CA LYS A 438 -11.28 7.93 -3.61
C LYS A 438 -12.36 8.60 -2.76
N ASP A 439 -13.23 7.82 -2.13
CA ASP A 439 -14.40 8.31 -1.41
C ASP A 439 -14.16 8.35 0.11
N ALA A 440 -13.14 7.65 0.63
CA ALA A 440 -12.97 7.44 2.06
C ALA A 440 -12.67 8.70 2.87
N TRP A 441 -12.32 9.81 2.22
CA TRP A 441 -12.14 11.12 2.88
C TRP A 441 -13.45 11.71 3.41
N ILE A 442 -14.60 11.19 2.96
CA ILE A 442 -15.92 11.65 3.41
C ILE A 442 -16.11 11.40 4.91
N TYR A 443 -15.77 10.23 5.43
CA TYR A 443 -15.85 9.98 6.88
C TYR A 443 -15.03 11.00 7.72
N PRO A 444 -13.73 11.21 7.45
CA PRO A 444 -12.93 12.28 8.04
C PRO A 444 -13.59 13.65 8.04
N HIS A 445 -14.27 14.03 6.96
CA HIS A 445 -14.98 15.30 6.89
C HIS A 445 -16.13 15.37 7.91
N TYR A 446 -16.90 14.30 8.09
CA TYR A 446 -17.98 14.24 9.09
C TYR A 446 -17.49 14.32 10.54
N VAL A 447 -16.31 13.78 10.83
CA VAL A 447 -15.77 13.75 12.21
C VAL A 447 -14.89 14.95 12.56
N SER A 448 -14.51 15.77 11.57
CA SER A 448 -13.61 16.93 11.76
C SER A 448 -14.34 18.28 11.74
N THR A 449 -13.61 19.34 12.06
CA THR A 449 -13.96 20.75 11.84
C THR A 449 -12.90 21.46 10.99
N PRO A 450 -13.24 22.63 10.39
CA PRO A 450 -12.30 23.42 9.58
C PRO A 450 -11.01 23.83 10.31
N ASP A 451 -11.08 24.04 11.62
CA ASP A 451 -9.92 24.39 12.46
C ASP A 451 -8.93 23.23 12.69
N GLY A 452 -9.30 22.02 12.26
CA GLY A 452 -8.51 20.80 12.40
C GLY A 452 -8.38 20.27 13.84
N GLN A 453 -9.09 20.86 14.80
CA GLN A 453 -9.14 20.42 16.20
C GLN A 453 -10.37 19.55 16.46
N ASN A 454 -10.42 18.91 17.63
CA ASN A 454 -11.63 18.29 18.17
C ASN A 454 -12.30 17.27 17.22
N CYS A 455 -11.50 16.42 16.57
CA CYS A 455 -12.01 15.30 15.78
C CYS A 455 -12.75 14.30 16.67
N LEU A 456 -14.00 13.98 16.30
CA LEU A 456 -14.86 13.00 16.98
C LEU A 456 -14.70 11.63 16.34
N ASP A 457 -13.61 10.94 16.65
CA ASP A 457 -13.44 9.52 16.33
C ASP A 457 -13.11 8.74 17.61
N MET A 458 -13.27 7.42 17.58
CA MET A 458 -13.14 6.54 18.75
C MET A 458 -12.15 5.39 18.51
N GLY A 459 -11.24 5.19 19.45
CA GLY A 459 -10.10 4.27 19.37
C GLY A 459 -8.77 4.99 19.56
N ASP A 460 -7.67 4.35 19.16
CA ASP A 460 -6.35 4.95 19.26
C ASP A 460 -6.29 6.24 18.47
N GLY A 461 -6.03 7.33 19.20
CA GLY A 461 -5.78 8.61 18.59
C GLY A 461 -5.87 9.81 19.50
N SER A 462 -5.77 10.98 18.88
CA SER A 462 -5.99 12.26 19.56
C SER A 462 -7.01 13.08 18.78
N GLY A 463 -7.78 13.91 19.49
CA GLY A 463 -8.72 14.85 18.87
C GLY A 463 -8.06 15.87 17.92
N ASN A 464 -6.73 16.00 17.89
CA ASN A 464 -5.99 16.96 17.04
C ASN A 464 -5.62 16.40 15.66
N TRP A 465 -6.33 15.37 15.20
CA TRP A 465 -6.07 14.68 13.94
C TRP A 465 -6.95 15.17 12.78
N GLY A 466 -7.88 16.10 13.05
CA GLY A 466 -8.77 16.79 12.09
C GLY A 466 -8.09 17.31 10.81
N LYS A 467 -6.79 17.54 10.92
CA LYS A 467 -5.92 18.11 9.90
C LYS A 467 -5.35 17.12 8.87
N ASN A 468 -5.39 15.82 9.16
CA ASN A 468 -4.64 14.80 8.39
C ASN A 468 -5.32 14.38 7.07
N GLY A 469 -4.59 13.69 6.18
CA GLY A 469 -5.09 13.23 4.87
C GLY A 469 -4.90 14.23 3.72
N LYS A 470 -4.06 15.26 3.92
CA LYS A 470 -3.80 16.36 2.99
C LYS A 470 -3.40 15.87 1.58
N THR A 471 -2.42 15.00 1.48
CA THR A 471 -1.88 14.54 0.18
C THR A 471 -2.90 13.73 -0.64
N SER A 472 -3.69 12.87 0.01
CA SER A 472 -4.71 12.08 -0.68
C SER A 472 -5.84 12.96 -1.21
N LEU A 473 -6.30 13.92 -0.41
CA LEU A 473 -7.28 14.94 -0.84
C LEU A 473 -6.78 15.74 -2.03
N LEU A 474 -5.51 16.19 -1.98
CA LEU A 474 -4.89 16.93 -3.08
C LEU A 474 -4.84 16.11 -4.36
N TRP A 475 -4.38 14.86 -4.27
CA TRP A 475 -4.33 13.95 -5.41
C TRP A 475 -5.72 13.69 -6.00
N ILE A 476 -6.72 13.42 -5.15
CA ILE A 476 -8.12 13.23 -5.57
C ILE A 476 -8.66 14.48 -6.26
N ALA A 477 -8.47 15.66 -5.66
CA ALA A 477 -8.90 16.94 -6.23
C ALA A 477 -8.30 17.17 -7.61
N GLN A 478 -7.00 16.95 -7.77
CA GLN A 478 -6.31 17.14 -9.05
C GLN A 478 -6.71 16.09 -10.10
N ARG A 479 -6.67 14.81 -9.72
CA ARG A 479 -6.85 13.68 -10.65
C ARG A 479 -8.31 13.44 -11.02
N LEU A 480 -9.22 13.57 -10.06
CA LEU A 480 -10.66 13.36 -10.27
C LEU A 480 -11.42 14.67 -10.50
N ARG A 481 -10.73 15.82 -10.38
CA ARG A 481 -11.35 17.15 -10.52
C ARG A 481 -12.51 17.34 -9.54
N ASP A 482 -12.38 16.76 -8.35
CA ASP A 482 -13.40 16.79 -7.30
C ASP A 482 -13.33 18.12 -6.53
N PRO A 483 -14.31 19.03 -6.69
CA PRO A 483 -14.29 20.34 -6.07
C PRO A 483 -14.53 20.30 -4.55
N MET A 484 -15.13 19.23 -4.01
CA MET A 484 -15.36 19.06 -2.58
C MET A 484 -14.13 18.49 -1.88
N ALA A 485 -13.41 17.56 -2.52
CA ALA A 485 -12.10 17.14 -2.04
C ALA A 485 -11.11 18.32 -2.04
N TRP A 486 -11.21 19.20 -3.05
CA TRP A 486 -10.44 20.45 -3.09
C TRP A 486 -10.77 21.39 -1.94
N ASP A 487 -12.05 21.66 -1.69
CA ASP A 487 -12.49 22.45 -0.53
C ASP A 487 -11.98 21.86 0.79
N ARG A 488 -12.08 20.52 0.96
CA ARG A 488 -11.62 19.83 2.16
C ARG A 488 -10.10 19.88 2.32
N TYR A 489 -9.33 19.82 1.24
CA TYR A 489 -7.89 20.05 1.28
C TYR A 489 -7.56 21.47 1.77
N LEU A 490 -8.31 22.48 1.29
CA LEU A 490 -8.08 23.87 1.67
C LEU A 490 -8.24 24.10 3.18
N TRP A 491 -9.08 23.32 3.86
CA TRP A 491 -9.15 23.34 5.33
C TRP A 491 -7.76 23.10 5.93
N SER A 492 -7.02 22.10 5.45
CA SER A 492 -5.68 21.74 5.97
C SER A 492 -4.58 22.78 5.69
N THR A 493 -4.86 23.83 4.91
CA THR A 493 -3.94 24.93 4.59
C THR A 493 -4.53 26.31 4.84
N GLY A 494 -5.74 26.37 5.42
CA GLY A 494 -6.49 27.60 5.62
C GLY A 494 -6.07 28.36 6.88
N PRO A 495 -6.42 29.64 6.99
CA PRO A 495 -6.05 30.48 8.13
C PRO A 495 -6.74 30.07 9.46
N GLU A 496 -7.79 29.27 9.39
CA GLU A 496 -8.52 28.76 10.56
C GLU A 496 -7.80 27.57 11.22
N MET A 497 -6.83 26.96 10.53
CA MET A 497 -6.11 25.81 11.06
C MET A 497 -5.31 26.18 12.30
N TYR A 498 -5.54 25.44 13.37
CA TYR A 498 -4.82 25.62 14.61
C TYR A 498 -3.31 25.36 14.50
N THR A 499 -2.90 24.45 13.61
CA THR A 499 -1.49 24.16 13.34
C THR A 499 -1.25 24.00 11.85
N GLU A 500 -0.42 24.86 11.28
CA GLU A 500 -0.06 24.81 9.86
C GLU A 500 0.75 23.55 9.51
N PHE A 501 0.44 22.93 8.37
CA PHE A 501 1.30 21.92 7.76
C PHE A 501 2.33 22.60 6.85
N PRO A 502 3.59 22.10 6.84
CA PRO A 502 4.54 22.50 5.82
C PRO A 502 3.93 22.31 4.43
N ILE A 503 4.15 23.29 3.57
CA ILE A 503 3.88 23.18 2.14
C ILE A 503 5.04 22.40 1.54
N GLU A 504 4.76 21.24 0.93
CA GLU A 504 5.73 20.36 0.29
C GLU A 504 5.61 20.44 -1.24
N PHE A 505 6.54 19.83 -1.97
CA PHE A 505 6.47 19.82 -3.44
C PHE A 505 5.24 19.10 -4.00
N TYR A 506 4.62 18.18 -3.26
CA TYR A 506 3.32 17.60 -3.66
C TYR A 506 2.24 18.67 -3.78
N ASP A 507 2.23 19.68 -2.89
CA ASP A 507 1.29 20.81 -2.93
C ASP A 507 1.45 21.70 -4.15
N TYR A 508 2.63 21.68 -4.77
CA TYR A 508 2.92 22.35 -6.03
C TYR A 508 2.55 21.45 -7.22
N LEU A 509 3.03 20.21 -7.23
CA LEU A 509 2.91 19.30 -8.37
C LEU A 509 1.48 18.84 -8.61
N TRP A 510 0.70 18.64 -7.54
CA TRP A 510 -0.70 18.21 -7.61
C TRP A 510 -1.68 19.35 -7.32
N ARG A 511 -1.27 20.63 -7.41
CA ARG A 511 -2.22 21.73 -7.24
C ARG A 511 -3.12 21.88 -8.46
N PRO A 512 -4.46 21.84 -8.31
CA PRO A 512 -5.35 22.32 -9.36
C PRO A 512 -5.33 23.85 -9.40
N ILE A 513 -4.99 24.45 -10.54
CA ILE A 513 -4.93 25.92 -10.71
C ILE A 513 -6.24 26.52 -11.26
N ASP A 514 -7.14 25.68 -11.74
CA ASP A 514 -8.36 26.06 -12.46
C ASP A 514 -9.62 25.36 -11.89
N LEU A 515 -9.50 24.72 -10.73
CA LEU A 515 -10.61 24.08 -10.03
C LEU A 515 -11.18 25.03 -8.97
N GLN A 516 -12.45 25.38 -9.10
CA GLN A 516 -13.16 26.13 -8.07
C GLN A 516 -13.65 25.18 -6.97
N PRO A 517 -13.41 25.48 -5.68
CA PRO A 517 -13.89 24.64 -4.60
C PRO A 517 -15.43 24.68 -4.49
N GLU A 518 -16.01 23.55 -4.15
CA GLU A 518 -17.42 23.42 -3.76
C GLU A 518 -17.45 22.99 -2.31
N SER A 519 -18.19 23.71 -1.46
CA SER A 519 -18.12 23.46 -0.03
C SER A 519 -18.54 22.02 0.31
N ALA A 520 -17.65 21.29 0.97
CA ALA A 520 -17.95 19.95 1.46
C ALA A 520 -19.09 19.96 2.50
N ASN A 521 -19.30 21.12 3.16
CA ASN A 521 -20.40 21.38 4.09
C ASN A 521 -21.80 21.38 3.44
N SER A 522 -21.90 21.24 2.12
CA SER A 522 -23.18 21.01 1.42
C SER A 522 -23.74 19.60 1.68
N LEU A 523 -22.94 18.68 2.21
CA LEU A 523 -23.38 17.33 2.57
C LEU A 523 -24.44 17.36 3.68
N PRO A 524 -25.37 16.37 3.71
CA PRO A 524 -26.32 16.24 4.81
C PRO A 524 -25.59 16.16 6.15
N PRO A 525 -26.00 16.91 7.18
CA PRO A 525 -25.22 17.05 8.41
C PRO A 525 -25.20 15.78 9.27
N SER A 526 -26.04 14.79 8.97
CA SER A 526 -26.02 13.50 9.66
C SER A 526 -25.87 12.37 8.65
N ARG A 527 -25.08 11.35 9.01
CA ARG A 527 -24.79 10.21 8.15
C ARG A 527 -24.54 8.94 8.96
N LEU A 528 -25.10 7.84 8.48
CA LEU A 528 -24.77 6.49 8.91
C LEU A 528 -23.69 5.93 7.97
N PHE A 529 -22.60 5.43 8.56
CA PHE A 529 -21.56 4.63 7.93
C PHE A 529 -21.83 3.18 8.35
N GLU A 530 -22.63 2.48 7.55
CA GLU A 530 -23.20 1.17 7.91
C GLU A 530 -22.13 0.07 8.05
N GLU A 531 -21.16 0.02 7.14
CA GLU A 531 -20.09 -0.98 7.13
C GLU A 531 -19.12 -0.75 8.30
N ARG A 532 -18.81 0.52 8.60
CA ARG A 532 -18.05 0.90 9.81
C ARG A 532 -18.88 0.76 11.09
N GLY A 533 -20.21 0.70 10.98
CA GLY A 533 -21.18 0.74 12.07
C GLY A 533 -21.04 1.95 12.99
N MET A 534 -20.92 3.13 12.37
CA MET A 534 -20.85 4.42 13.06
C MET A 534 -21.88 5.39 12.49
N ALA A 535 -22.50 6.19 13.35
CA ALA A 535 -23.42 7.26 12.94
C ALA A 535 -22.94 8.60 13.48
N VAL A 536 -22.78 9.58 12.58
CA VAL A 536 -22.43 10.95 12.94
C VAL A 536 -23.67 11.82 12.78
N PHE A 537 -24.02 12.57 13.82
CA PHE A 537 -25.12 13.52 13.83
C PHE A 537 -24.58 14.92 14.05
N ARG A 538 -24.88 15.85 13.14
CA ARG A 538 -24.50 17.26 13.28
C ARG A 538 -25.72 18.18 13.20
N SER A 539 -25.68 19.30 13.90
CA SER A 539 -26.63 20.42 13.67
C SER A 539 -26.21 21.34 12.53
N GLY A 540 -24.92 21.30 12.16
CA GLY A 540 -24.29 22.07 11.10
C GLY A 540 -22.79 21.74 10.99
N TRP A 541 -22.02 22.63 10.37
CA TRP A 541 -20.61 22.39 10.03
C TRP A 541 -19.61 23.32 10.73
N GLU A 542 -20.11 24.30 11.50
CA GLU A 542 -19.28 25.22 12.26
C GLU A 542 -18.70 24.54 13.51
N SER A 543 -17.68 25.16 14.12
CA SER A 543 -16.99 24.57 15.28
C SER A 543 -17.89 24.44 16.52
N GLU A 544 -18.90 25.31 16.63
CA GLU A 544 -19.86 25.43 17.72
C GLU A 544 -21.09 24.53 17.54
N ASP A 545 -21.29 23.95 16.36
CA ASP A 545 -22.41 23.07 16.08
C ASP A 545 -22.36 21.80 16.93
N LEU A 546 -23.53 21.24 17.23
CA LEU A 546 -23.64 19.93 17.87
C LEU A 546 -23.04 18.89 16.93
N ARG A 547 -22.20 18.01 17.47
CA ARG A 547 -21.66 16.85 16.78
C ARG A 547 -21.66 15.65 17.73
N LEU A 548 -22.35 14.60 17.36
CA LEU A 548 -22.42 13.34 18.10
C LEU A 548 -21.96 12.22 17.19
N LEU A 549 -20.96 11.45 17.64
CA LEU A 549 -20.59 10.17 17.01
C LEU A 549 -21.11 9.05 17.90
N TYR A 550 -21.90 8.14 17.33
CA TYR A 550 -22.33 6.90 17.96
C TYR A 550 -21.68 5.71 17.24
N LYS A 551 -21.17 4.73 18.00
CA LYS A 551 -20.50 3.54 17.47
C LYS A 551 -21.19 2.28 17.94
N ALA A 552 -21.53 1.38 17.02
CA ALA A 552 -22.08 0.05 17.31
C ALA A 552 -21.59 -1.02 16.32
N GLY A 553 -20.57 -0.70 15.54
CA GLY A 553 -20.05 -1.50 14.44
C GLY A 553 -18.95 -2.50 14.79
N PRO A 554 -18.39 -3.15 13.76
CA PRO A 554 -17.25 -4.04 13.92
C PRO A 554 -16.07 -3.31 14.56
N HIS A 555 -15.26 -4.09 15.27
CA HIS A 555 -14.00 -3.64 15.86
C HIS A 555 -12.86 -4.00 14.92
N THR A 556 -12.04 -3.02 14.51
CA THR A 556 -10.86 -3.27 13.66
C THR A 556 -9.61 -2.56 14.19
N ASN A 557 -8.48 -3.28 14.19
CA ASN A 557 -7.14 -2.83 14.60
C ASN A 557 -7.12 -1.79 15.74
N HIS A 558 -6.99 -0.51 15.39
CA HIS A 558 -6.87 0.61 16.34
C HIS A 558 -8.16 1.06 17.02
N HIS A 559 -9.26 0.31 16.91
CA HIS A 559 -10.46 0.57 17.71
C HIS A 559 -10.32 0.04 19.14
N HIS A 560 -11.19 0.47 20.04
CA HIS A 560 -11.32 -0.11 21.39
C HIS A 560 -12.62 -0.94 21.49
N LEU A 561 -12.85 -1.58 22.64
CA LEU A 561 -14.08 -2.32 22.96
C LEU A 561 -15.21 -1.38 23.42
N ASP A 562 -15.64 -0.51 22.52
CA ASP A 562 -16.48 0.66 22.79
C ASP A 562 -17.84 0.63 22.06
N GLN A 563 -18.29 -0.52 21.57
CA GLN A 563 -19.60 -0.66 20.93
C GLN A 563 -20.75 -0.29 21.88
N GLY A 564 -21.70 0.49 21.38
CA GLY A 564 -22.82 1.03 22.13
C GLY A 564 -22.54 2.36 22.83
N ASN A 565 -21.33 2.92 22.67
CA ASN A 565 -20.97 4.24 23.22
C ASN A 565 -21.14 5.37 22.21
N PHE A 566 -21.02 6.60 22.71
CA PHE A 566 -21.03 7.82 21.92
C PHE A 566 -20.08 8.86 22.51
N VAL A 567 -19.59 9.75 21.64
CA VAL A 567 -18.90 11.00 22.00
C VAL A 567 -19.73 12.20 21.51
N LEU A 568 -19.66 13.32 22.22
CA LEU A 568 -20.51 14.49 21.99
C LEU A 568 -19.75 15.79 22.20
N GLN A 569 -19.85 16.67 21.21
CA GLN A 569 -19.41 18.07 21.27
C GLN A 569 -20.59 19.01 20.98
N TYR A 570 -20.61 20.17 21.63
CA TYR A 570 -21.58 21.24 21.39
C TYR A 570 -21.06 22.58 21.94
N GLY A 571 -21.29 23.68 21.22
CA GLY A 571 -20.88 25.01 21.66
C GLY A 571 -19.36 25.22 21.68
N GLY A 572 -18.61 24.43 20.88
CA GLY A 572 -17.15 24.47 20.83
C GLY A 572 -16.46 23.67 21.95
N GLU A 573 -17.23 22.96 22.78
CA GLU A 573 -16.73 22.17 23.90
C GLU A 573 -17.01 20.68 23.74
N THR A 574 -16.10 19.84 24.22
CA THR A 574 -16.32 18.39 24.37
C THR A 574 -17.11 18.13 25.65
N LEU A 575 -18.33 17.60 25.50
CA LEU A 575 -19.24 17.31 26.61
C LEU A 575 -19.16 15.85 27.08
N VAL A 576 -18.97 14.93 26.14
CA VAL A 576 -18.76 13.49 26.39
C VAL A 576 -17.60 13.03 25.51
N ASP A 577 -16.58 12.46 26.13
CA ASP A 577 -15.33 12.05 25.49
C ASP A 577 -14.93 10.63 25.91
N GLU A 578 -13.86 10.10 25.32
CA GLU A 578 -13.22 8.87 25.75
C GLU A 578 -12.66 8.96 27.18
N GLY A 579 -12.48 7.79 27.81
CA GLY A 579 -12.14 7.67 29.23
C GLY A 579 -10.73 8.15 29.65
N GLY A 580 -9.93 8.65 28.70
CA GLY A 580 -8.61 9.23 28.94
C GLY A 580 -7.45 8.46 28.31
N TYR A 581 -6.24 8.96 28.54
CA TYR A 581 -5.02 8.48 27.89
C TYR A 581 -4.51 7.16 28.46
N ALA A 582 -4.27 6.18 27.59
CA ALA A 582 -3.53 4.96 27.88
C ALA A 582 -2.35 4.80 26.92
N LYS A 583 -1.22 4.30 27.43
CA LYS A 583 -0.04 4.01 26.61
C LYS A 583 0.03 2.54 26.24
N TYR A 584 -0.09 2.25 24.94
CA TYR A 584 0.02 0.91 24.38
C TYR A 584 1.22 0.11 24.92
N TYR A 585 2.41 0.73 24.96
CA TYR A 585 3.66 0.06 25.34
C TYR A 585 4.00 0.08 26.83
N GLU A 586 3.27 0.85 27.65
CA GLU A 586 3.56 1.00 29.09
C GLU A 586 2.43 0.48 29.98
N ASN A 587 1.18 0.45 29.49
CA ASN A 587 0.02 0.04 30.27
C ASN A 587 -0.27 -1.45 30.10
N LYS A 588 0.02 -2.24 31.14
CA LYS A 588 -0.24 -3.70 31.17
C LYS A 588 -1.72 -4.10 31.10
N TYR A 589 -2.64 -3.15 31.32
CA TYR A 589 -4.08 -3.36 31.21
C TYR A 589 -4.66 -2.83 29.89
N TYR A 590 -3.80 -2.35 28.99
CA TYR A 590 -4.23 -1.96 27.66
C TYR A 590 -4.59 -3.22 26.86
N HIS A 591 -5.85 -3.31 26.47
CA HIS A 591 -6.38 -4.32 25.57
C HIS A 591 -7.10 -3.56 24.46
N SER A 592 -6.42 -3.35 23.32
CA SER A 592 -7.07 -2.94 22.06
C SER A 592 -7.85 -4.11 21.50
#